data_AF-A0A5J4QEF3-F1
#
_entry.id   AF-A0A5J4QEF3-F1
#
_cell.length_a   1.000
_cell.length_b   1.000
_cell.length_c   1.000
_cell.angle_alpha   90.00
_cell.angle_beta   90.00
_cell.angle_gamma   90.00
#
_symmetry.space_group_name_H-M   'P 1'
#
loop_
_entity.id
_entity.type
_entity.pdbx_description
1 polymer ?
#
loop_
_entity_poly.entity_id
_entity_poly.type
_entity_poly.pdbx_seq_one_letter_code
_entity_poly.pdbx_strand_id
1 'polypeptide(L)'
;FILNFAKTDNGNDINMFSNYSEKLNKLFSSEFQDKHDCLFQKALLTFGDYLAYISGHYTFCKFENNLRAKTDNWRKVFNDSTKSSYLKQLLDEVDISNLQDSMQNIIDDFQESNNDWKSLFIKHKAIIKYCVNYQIDKQGNKINLARSSAAGWKRKAELVSYVFFKTKLESNVSIFNPFQRVWYWDTADGTPCAVIDLWNYQNKYSFEIDIRYSGIEFLLLFQDRNWQILPDEVVQKLEEIGFVKEIEKIYNLGTDTEEDANYTKSCTCKIAGDIDFDKVENKIKEIIYDF
;
A
#
# COMPACT_ATOMS: atom_id res chain seq x y z
N PHE A 1 25.04 -20.01 -5.39
CA PHE A 1 23.69 -20.16 -5.98
C PHE A 1 23.74 -20.15 -7.51
N ILE A 2 24.47 -19.25 -8.19
CA ILE A 2 24.55 -19.21 -9.67
C ILE A 2 25.00 -20.55 -10.29
N LEU A 3 25.98 -21.24 -9.68
CA LEU A 3 26.38 -22.58 -10.11
C LEU A 3 25.21 -23.59 -10.12
N ASN A 4 24.22 -23.44 -9.24
CA ASN A 4 23.03 -24.29 -9.26
C ASN A 4 22.11 -23.97 -10.44
N PHE A 5 22.08 -22.73 -10.93
CA PHE A 5 21.29 -22.36 -12.11
C PHE A 5 21.88 -22.94 -13.40
N ALA A 6 23.19 -23.17 -13.41
CA ALA A 6 23.95 -23.72 -14.53
C ALA A 6 24.08 -25.26 -14.50
N LYS A 7 23.33 -25.95 -13.63
CA LYS A 7 23.36 -27.42 -13.56
C LYS A 7 22.60 -28.02 -14.74
N THR A 8 23.22 -29.01 -15.37
CA THR A 8 22.66 -29.86 -16.43
C THR A 8 22.87 -31.33 -16.06
N ASP A 9 22.29 -32.26 -16.83
CA ASP A 9 22.50 -33.70 -16.64
C ASP A 9 23.98 -34.11 -16.76
N ASN A 10 24.78 -33.33 -17.49
CA ASN A 10 26.22 -33.58 -17.73
C ASN A 10 27.14 -32.78 -16.78
N GLY A 11 26.60 -32.19 -15.70
CA GLY A 11 27.34 -31.33 -14.78
C GLY A 11 27.06 -29.84 -14.98
N ASN A 12 27.99 -28.97 -14.61
CA ASN A 12 27.79 -27.52 -14.69
C ASN A 12 28.18 -26.97 -16.08
N ASP A 13 27.28 -26.21 -16.71
CA ASP A 13 27.53 -25.52 -17.97
C ASP A 13 28.19 -24.15 -17.73
N ILE A 14 29.41 -23.99 -18.24
CA ILE A 14 30.19 -22.75 -18.06
C ILE A 14 29.59 -21.55 -18.80
N ASN A 15 28.93 -21.76 -19.94
CA ASN A 15 28.31 -20.69 -20.72
C ASN A 15 27.04 -20.20 -20.01
N MET A 16 26.23 -21.11 -19.47
CA MET A 16 25.08 -20.74 -18.63
C MET A 16 25.54 -19.99 -17.39
N PHE A 17 26.59 -20.46 -16.72
CA PHE A 17 27.17 -19.78 -15.56
C PHE A 17 27.61 -18.36 -15.91
N SER A 18 28.37 -18.19 -16.98
CA SER A 18 28.84 -16.88 -17.46
C SER A 18 27.67 -15.95 -17.79
N ASN A 19 26.66 -16.43 -18.51
CA ASN A 19 25.47 -15.66 -18.87
C ASN A 19 24.70 -15.16 -17.63
N TYR A 20 24.38 -16.05 -16.68
CA TYR A 20 23.72 -15.65 -15.45
C TYR A 20 24.57 -14.70 -14.61
N SER A 21 25.89 -14.92 -14.56
CA SER A 21 26.79 -14.04 -13.83
C SER A 21 26.83 -12.64 -14.44
N GLU A 22 26.81 -12.53 -15.77
CA GLU A 22 26.83 -11.25 -16.47
C GLU A 22 25.52 -10.47 -16.24
N LYS A 23 24.37 -11.14 -16.37
CA LYS A 23 23.06 -10.56 -16.07
C LYS A 23 22.98 -10.04 -14.64
N LEU A 24 23.42 -10.84 -13.67
CA LEU A 24 23.43 -10.43 -12.25
C LEU A 24 24.41 -9.28 -11.99
N ASN A 25 25.60 -9.29 -12.60
CA ASN A 25 26.55 -8.18 -12.47
C ASN A 25 25.93 -6.86 -12.95
N LYS A 26 25.19 -6.88 -14.07
CA LYS A 26 24.49 -5.71 -14.59
C LYS A 26 23.31 -5.29 -13.69
N LEU A 27 22.47 -6.22 -13.26
CA LEU A 27 21.34 -5.95 -12.33
C LEU A 27 21.78 -5.38 -10.98
N PHE A 28 22.94 -5.80 -10.47
CA PHE A 28 23.50 -5.31 -9.22
C PHE A 28 24.45 -4.13 -9.40
N SER A 29 24.57 -3.58 -10.62
CA SER A 29 25.37 -2.37 -10.88
C SER A 29 24.64 -1.11 -10.42
N SER A 30 25.37 -0.01 -10.27
CA SER A 30 24.81 1.30 -9.89
C SER A 30 23.80 1.88 -10.89
N GLU A 31 23.64 1.28 -12.08
CA GLU A 31 22.59 1.59 -13.05
C GLU A 31 21.21 1.17 -12.55
N PHE A 32 21.10 0.03 -11.87
CA PHE A 32 19.81 -0.54 -11.44
C PHE A 32 19.58 -0.44 -9.93
N GLN A 33 20.64 -0.27 -9.12
CA GLN A 33 20.52 -0.13 -7.68
C GLN A 33 19.63 1.07 -7.29
N ASP A 34 18.44 0.79 -6.76
CA ASP A 34 17.48 1.79 -6.27
C ASP A 34 17.02 2.81 -7.32
N LYS A 35 17.33 2.56 -8.60
CA LYS A 35 16.94 3.40 -9.74
C LYS A 35 15.71 2.82 -10.44
N HIS A 36 15.22 3.53 -11.47
CA HIS A 36 14.11 3.10 -12.31
C HIS A 36 12.89 2.61 -11.52
N ASP A 37 12.57 3.31 -10.42
CA ASP A 37 11.45 2.93 -9.56
C ASP A 37 11.49 1.48 -9.03
N CYS A 38 12.67 1.02 -8.59
CA CYS A 38 12.84 -0.34 -8.09
C CYS A 38 12.47 -1.42 -9.13
N LEU A 39 12.83 -1.18 -10.40
CA LEU A 39 12.50 -2.03 -11.54
C LEU A 39 12.84 -3.50 -11.31
N PHE A 40 14.05 -3.79 -10.81
CA PHE A 40 14.48 -5.15 -10.52
C PHE A 40 13.60 -5.83 -9.46
N GLN A 41 13.31 -5.12 -8.36
CA GLN A 41 12.43 -5.64 -7.30
C GLN A 41 11.03 -5.94 -7.84
N LYS A 42 10.46 -5.04 -8.64
CA LYS A 42 9.12 -5.20 -9.22
C LYS A 42 9.07 -6.35 -10.23
N ALA A 43 10.05 -6.44 -11.13
CA ALA A 43 10.15 -7.53 -12.09
C ALA A 43 10.37 -8.89 -11.42
N LEU A 44 11.13 -8.96 -10.32
CA LEU A 44 11.28 -10.21 -9.56
C LEU A 44 9.98 -10.62 -8.85
N LEU A 45 9.18 -9.66 -8.40
CA LEU A 45 7.93 -9.92 -7.69
C LEU A 45 6.85 -10.57 -8.59
N THR A 46 6.93 -10.40 -9.90
CA THR A 46 5.98 -11.02 -10.86
C THR A 46 6.06 -12.54 -10.83
N PHE A 47 7.26 -13.10 -10.57
CA PHE A 47 7.48 -14.55 -10.51
C PHE A 47 7.12 -15.17 -9.16
N GLY A 48 7.02 -14.38 -8.09
CA GLY A 48 6.63 -14.88 -6.77
C GLY A 48 7.00 -13.98 -5.60
N ASP A 49 6.52 -14.35 -4.41
CA ASP A 49 6.86 -13.65 -3.16
C ASP A 49 8.31 -13.97 -2.76
N TYR A 50 9.24 -13.16 -3.23
CA TYR A 50 10.66 -13.30 -2.93
C TYR A 50 11.07 -12.59 -1.63
N LEU A 51 10.15 -11.93 -0.91
CA LEU A 51 10.52 -11.01 0.16
C LEU A 51 11.32 -11.69 1.26
N ALA A 52 12.42 -11.07 1.67
CA ALA A 52 13.28 -11.60 2.73
C ALA A 52 12.71 -11.22 4.11
N TYR A 53 12.65 -12.19 5.03
CA TYR A 53 12.23 -11.93 6.40
C TYR A 53 13.40 -11.39 7.24
N ILE A 54 13.20 -10.24 7.88
CA ILE A 54 14.18 -9.54 8.71
C ILE A 54 13.49 -9.01 9.95
N SER A 55 13.88 -9.53 11.12
CA SER A 55 13.54 -8.96 12.44
C SER A 55 12.04 -8.66 12.64
N GLY A 56 11.15 -9.57 12.27
CA GLY A 56 9.69 -9.36 12.43
C GLY A 56 8.99 -8.84 11.18
N HIS A 57 9.74 -8.54 10.11
CA HIS A 57 9.23 -7.85 8.93
C HIS A 57 9.71 -8.48 7.63
N TYR A 58 9.19 -8.00 6.50
CA TYR A 58 9.59 -8.40 5.16
C TYR A 58 10.25 -7.24 4.43
N THR A 59 11.18 -7.54 3.51
CA THR A 59 11.81 -6.51 2.67
C THR A 59 11.87 -6.90 1.20
N PHE A 60 11.73 -5.89 0.33
CA PHE A 60 12.04 -6.00 -1.11
C PHE A 60 13.54 -6.05 -1.39
N CYS A 61 14.38 -6.06 -0.34
CA CYS A 61 15.83 -6.02 -0.39
C CYS A 61 16.37 -4.70 -0.93
N LYS A 62 17.12 -3.98 -0.08
CA LYS A 62 17.84 -2.78 -0.47
C LYS A 62 19.29 -3.10 -0.84
N PHE A 63 19.84 -2.36 -1.80
CA PHE A 63 21.23 -2.50 -2.20
C PHE A 63 22.16 -1.79 -1.22
N GLU A 64 22.45 -2.46 -0.09
CA GLU A 64 23.36 -1.92 0.92
C GLU A 64 24.73 -2.60 0.91
N ASN A 65 25.78 -1.81 1.14
CA ASN A 65 27.16 -2.28 1.04
C ASN A 65 27.71 -2.92 2.32
N ASN A 66 27.07 -2.70 3.47
CA ASN A 66 27.53 -3.24 4.74
C ASN A 66 27.25 -4.76 4.85
N LEU A 67 28.13 -5.50 5.52
CA LEU A 67 28.12 -6.96 5.53
C LEU A 67 26.84 -7.54 6.16
N ARG A 68 26.35 -6.92 7.24
CA ARG A 68 25.13 -7.33 7.94
C ARG A 68 23.90 -7.19 7.04
N ALA A 69 23.75 -6.04 6.39
CA ALA A 69 22.68 -5.80 5.43
C ALA A 69 22.75 -6.75 4.25
N LYS A 70 23.94 -7.08 3.73
CA LYS A 70 24.07 -8.11 2.68
C LYS A 70 23.54 -9.48 3.13
N THR A 71 23.83 -9.88 4.36
CA THR A 71 23.33 -11.12 4.96
C THR A 71 21.84 -11.09 5.22
N ASP A 72 21.30 -9.95 5.64
CA ASP A 72 19.88 -9.82 5.96
C ASP A 72 18.98 -9.58 4.75
N ASN A 73 19.51 -9.05 3.63
CA ASN A 73 18.76 -8.78 2.38
C ASN A 73 18.94 -9.91 1.34
N TRP A 74 19.59 -9.60 0.22
CA TRP A 74 19.67 -10.44 -0.98
C TRP A 74 20.24 -11.85 -0.73
N ARG A 75 21.15 -12.05 0.24
CA ARG A 75 21.64 -13.40 0.56
C ARG A 75 20.54 -14.35 1.03
N LYS A 76 19.52 -13.86 1.73
CA LYS A 76 18.36 -14.70 2.12
C LYS A 76 17.56 -15.14 0.90
N VAL A 77 17.42 -14.27 -0.10
CA VAL A 77 16.76 -14.60 -1.37
C VAL A 77 17.56 -15.68 -2.12
N PHE A 78 18.88 -15.52 -2.20
CA PHE A 78 19.74 -16.46 -2.94
C PHE A 78 19.87 -17.84 -2.32
N ASN A 79 19.79 -17.92 -0.98
CA ASN A 79 19.96 -19.16 -0.22
C ASN A 79 18.64 -19.92 -0.01
N ASP A 80 17.49 -19.30 -0.29
CA ASP A 80 16.18 -19.94 -0.28
C ASP A 80 15.90 -20.54 -1.68
N SER A 81 15.66 -21.86 -1.76
CA SER A 81 15.49 -22.55 -3.04
C SER A 81 14.32 -22.03 -3.86
N THR A 82 13.22 -21.64 -3.21
CA THR A 82 12.01 -21.16 -3.87
C THR A 82 12.23 -19.73 -4.39
N LYS A 83 12.79 -18.85 -3.55
CA LYS A 83 13.04 -17.46 -3.96
C LYS A 83 14.15 -17.36 -5.01
N SER A 84 15.14 -18.24 -4.90
CA SER A 84 16.22 -18.37 -5.88
C SER A 84 15.69 -18.91 -7.22
N SER A 85 14.64 -19.73 -7.24
CA SER A 85 14.00 -20.16 -8.49
C SER A 85 13.24 -19.04 -9.18
N TYR A 86 12.60 -18.11 -8.43
CA TYR A 86 12.01 -16.89 -9.02
C TYR A 86 13.08 -16.00 -9.66
N LEU A 87 14.24 -15.85 -9.00
CA LEU A 87 15.37 -15.12 -9.58
C LEU A 87 15.86 -15.78 -10.86
N LYS A 88 15.97 -17.12 -10.89
CA LYS A 88 16.35 -17.84 -12.10
C LYS A 88 15.38 -17.58 -13.24
N GLN A 89 14.07 -17.66 -12.99
CA GLN A 89 13.03 -17.38 -13.99
C GLN A 89 13.17 -15.97 -14.57
N LEU A 90 13.34 -14.95 -13.72
CA LEU A 90 13.60 -13.60 -14.20
C LEU A 90 14.87 -13.53 -15.08
N LEU A 91 15.96 -14.18 -14.65
CA LEU A 91 17.20 -14.20 -15.42
C LEU A 91 17.09 -14.97 -16.74
N ASP A 92 16.18 -15.94 -16.84
CA ASP A 92 15.91 -16.67 -18.07
C ASP A 92 15.17 -15.77 -19.08
N GLU A 93 14.22 -14.96 -18.61
CA GLU A 93 13.36 -14.09 -19.45
C GLU A 93 14.02 -12.78 -19.89
N VAL A 94 14.89 -12.17 -19.08
CA VAL A 94 15.46 -10.85 -19.41
C VAL A 94 16.56 -10.91 -20.47
N ASP A 95 16.56 -9.93 -21.36
CA ASP A 95 17.64 -9.72 -22.34
C ASP A 95 18.71 -8.80 -21.75
N ILE A 96 19.96 -9.28 -21.70
CA ILE A 96 21.08 -8.49 -21.15
C ILE A 96 21.40 -7.25 -21.99
N SER A 97 21.18 -7.31 -23.31
CA SER A 97 21.44 -6.22 -24.23
C SER A 97 20.45 -5.06 -24.01
N ASN A 98 19.22 -5.38 -23.60
CA ASN A 98 18.17 -4.42 -23.26
C ASN A 98 17.47 -4.77 -21.94
N LEU A 99 18.25 -4.72 -20.86
CA LEU A 99 17.82 -5.20 -19.54
C LEU A 99 16.67 -4.37 -18.95
N GLN A 100 16.71 -3.05 -19.14
CA GLN A 100 15.68 -2.16 -18.62
C GLN A 100 14.33 -2.43 -19.30
N ASP A 101 14.28 -2.44 -20.64
CA ASP A 101 13.03 -2.61 -21.36
C ASP A 101 12.50 -4.03 -21.21
N SER A 102 13.35 -5.06 -21.19
CA SER A 102 12.90 -6.43 -20.95
C SER A 102 12.28 -6.62 -19.55
N MET A 103 12.85 -6.01 -18.50
CA MET A 103 12.21 -6.00 -17.18
C MET A 103 10.90 -5.20 -17.16
N GLN A 104 10.82 -4.10 -17.91
CA GLN A 104 9.59 -3.31 -18.01
C GLN A 104 8.49 -4.10 -18.71
N ASN A 105 8.80 -4.81 -19.79
CA ASN A 105 7.84 -5.68 -20.49
C ASN A 105 7.29 -6.77 -19.56
N ILE A 106 8.14 -7.41 -18.74
CA ILE A 106 7.70 -8.41 -17.73
C ILE A 106 6.68 -7.79 -16.74
N ILE A 107 6.89 -6.54 -16.34
CA ILE A 107 5.97 -5.82 -15.44
C ILE A 107 4.67 -5.45 -16.17
N ASP A 108 4.76 -5.01 -17.42
CA ASP A 108 3.62 -4.60 -18.22
C ASP A 108 2.71 -5.80 -18.54
N ASP A 109 3.30 -6.95 -18.87
CA ASP A 109 2.60 -8.21 -19.17
C ASP A 109 2.02 -8.91 -17.92
N PHE A 110 2.47 -8.54 -16.72
CA PHE A 110 1.94 -9.09 -15.47
C PHE A 110 0.43 -8.86 -15.37
N GLN A 111 -0.32 -9.95 -15.22
CA GLN A 111 -1.77 -9.93 -15.07
C GLN A 111 -2.14 -9.57 -13.62
N GLU A 112 -2.79 -8.43 -13.46
CA GLU A 112 -3.19 -7.90 -12.17
C GLU A 112 -4.29 -8.74 -11.53
N SER A 113 -4.25 -8.83 -10.20
CA SER A 113 -5.33 -9.37 -9.39
C SER A 113 -5.66 -8.39 -8.28
N ASN A 114 -6.95 -8.04 -8.19
CA ASN A 114 -7.49 -7.14 -7.16
C ASN A 114 -7.44 -7.74 -5.74
N ASN A 115 -7.05 -9.01 -5.62
CA ASN A 115 -6.88 -9.72 -4.34
C ASN A 115 -5.41 -10.01 -4.02
N ASP A 116 -4.48 -9.65 -4.90
CA ASP A 116 -3.05 -9.85 -4.69
C ASP A 116 -2.35 -8.53 -4.40
N TRP A 117 -1.87 -8.38 -3.17
CA TRP A 117 -1.12 -7.21 -2.73
C TRP A 117 0.13 -6.95 -3.59
N LYS A 118 0.70 -7.97 -4.25
CA LYS A 118 1.84 -7.81 -5.15
C LYS A 118 1.50 -6.93 -6.34
N SER A 119 0.26 -7.05 -6.88
CA SER A 119 -0.21 -6.23 -8.01
C SER A 119 -0.01 -4.74 -7.73
N LEU A 120 -0.32 -4.33 -6.50
CA LEU A 120 -0.20 -2.94 -6.08
C LEU A 120 1.26 -2.43 -6.07
N PHE A 121 2.23 -3.26 -5.71
CA PHE A 121 3.65 -2.89 -5.79
C PHE A 121 4.20 -2.95 -7.21
N ILE A 122 3.73 -3.88 -8.04
CA ILE A 122 4.20 -4.10 -9.41
C ILE A 122 3.72 -2.96 -10.32
N LYS A 123 2.46 -2.54 -10.18
CA LYS A 123 1.83 -1.64 -11.15
C LYS A 123 1.89 -0.17 -10.77
N HIS A 124 1.98 0.14 -9.47
CA HIS A 124 2.04 1.53 -9.03
C HIS A 124 3.47 1.97 -8.75
N LYS A 125 3.76 3.21 -9.16
CA LYS A 125 5.09 3.78 -9.02
C LYS A 125 5.37 4.25 -7.59
N ALA A 126 6.63 4.21 -7.20
CA ALA A 126 7.19 4.73 -5.94
C ALA A 126 6.69 4.07 -4.65
N ILE A 127 5.86 3.02 -4.71
CA ILE A 127 5.32 2.36 -3.51
C ILE A 127 6.43 1.68 -2.70
N ILE A 128 7.36 0.96 -3.35
CA ILE A 128 8.51 0.34 -2.67
C ILE A 128 9.40 1.42 -2.03
N LYS A 129 9.68 2.50 -2.76
CA LYS A 129 10.52 3.61 -2.28
C LYS A 129 9.88 4.40 -1.14
N TYR A 130 8.56 4.38 -1.05
CA TYR A 130 7.84 4.95 0.08
C TYR A 130 8.12 4.19 1.38
N CYS A 131 8.48 2.91 1.31
CA CYS A 131 8.81 2.13 2.49
C CYS A 131 10.24 2.45 2.97
N VAL A 132 10.40 2.86 4.23
CA VAL A 132 11.71 2.98 4.86
C VAL A 132 12.42 1.63 4.79
N ASN A 133 13.66 1.64 4.29
CA ASN A 133 14.48 0.44 4.04
C ASN A 133 13.82 -0.62 3.13
N TYR A 134 12.79 -0.23 2.37
CA TYR A 134 11.97 -1.11 1.52
C TYR A 134 11.32 -2.24 2.30
N GLN A 135 10.88 -1.95 3.51
CA GLN A 135 10.36 -2.96 4.39
C GLN A 135 8.85 -2.79 4.61
N ILE A 136 8.16 -3.90 4.78
CA ILE A 136 6.73 -3.99 5.02
C ILE A 136 6.44 -4.98 6.15
N ASP A 137 5.27 -4.82 6.75
CA ASP A 137 4.71 -5.79 7.67
C ASP A 137 3.47 -6.43 7.02
N LYS A 138 3.36 -7.77 7.15
CA LYS A 138 2.30 -8.56 6.52
C LYS A 138 1.51 -9.28 7.61
N GLN A 139 0.23 -8.93 7.76
CA GLN A 139 -0.69 -9.56 8.69
C GLN A 139 -1.94 -10.02 7.93
N GLY A 140 -1.88 -11.26 7.41
CA GLY A 140 -2.90 -11.75 6.48
C GLY A 140 -2.96 -10.87 5.22
N ASN A 141 -4.14 -10.33 4.92
CA ASN A 141 -4.36 -9.42 3.78
C ASN A 141 -4.00 -7.95 4.09
N LYS A 142 -3.69 -7.63 5.35
CA LYS A 142 -3.31 -6.27 5.74
C LYS A 142 -1.80 -6.10 5.59
N ILE A 143 -1.41 -5.16 4.73
CA ILE A 143 0.00 -4.86 4.46
C ILE A 143 0.29 -3.45 4.95
N ASN A 144 1.17 -3.31 5.93
CA ASN A 144 1.62 -2.01 6.41
C ASN A 144 2.98 -1.67 5.80
N LEU A 145 3.15 -0.42 5.36
CA LEU A 145 4.39 0.11 4.80
C LEU A 145 5.21 0.76 5.92
N ALA A 146 6.50 0.46 6.00
CA ALA A 146 7.39 1.09 6.98
C ALA A 146 7.51 2.60 6.73
N ARG A 147 7.21 3.44 7.72
CA ARG A 147 7.37 4.91 7.62
C ARG A 147 8.32 5.48 8.67
N SER A 148 8.99 4.62 9.43
CA SER A 148 10.03 4.99 10.38
C SER A 148 11.07 3.89 10.52
N SER A 149 12.34 4.26 10.71
CA SER A 149 13.43 3.34 11.06
C SER A 149 13.57 3.13 12.57
N ALA A 150 12.74 3.79 13.39
CA ALA A 150 12.77 3.63 14.84
C ALA A 150 12.39 2.19 15.25
N ALA A 151 12.84 1.78 16.44
CA ALA A 151 12.52 0.47 16.99
C ALA A 151 10.99 0.23 16.99
N GLY A 152 10.58 -0.92 16.44
CA GLY A 152 9.16 -1.29 16.30
C GLY A 152 8.42 -0.59 15.16
N TRP A 153 9.11 0.13 14.27
CA TRP A 153 8.53 0.87 13.14
C TRP A 153 7.26 1.62 13.52
N LYS A 154 7.39 2.47 14.54
CA LYS A 154 6.26 3.16 15.16
C LYS A 154 5.31 3.69 14.10
N ARG A 155 5.82 4.48 13.15
CA ARG A 155 5.03 5.06 12.06
C ARG A 155 4.86 4.10 10.88
N LYS A 156 3.63 3.94 10.42
CA LYS A 156 3.26 3.10 9.28
C LYS A 156 2.20 3.76 8.38
N ALA A 157 2.16 3.31 7.14
CA ALA A 157 1.03 3.49 6.22
C ALA A 157 0.36 2.14 5.98
N GLU A 158 -0.86 2.13 5.46
CA GLU A 158 -1.54 0.91 4.99
C GLU A 158 -1.52 0.92 3.45
N LEU A 159 -1.13 -0.21 2.84
CA LEU A 159 -0.83 -0.30 1.41
C LEU A 159 -2.00 0.14 0.52
N VAL A 160 -3.19 -0.42 0.74
CA VAL A 160 -4.32 -0.28 -0.19
C VAL A 160 -4.85 1.16 -0.17
N SER A 161 -5.09 1.71 1.02
CA SER A 161 -5.49 3.11 1.21
C SER A 161 -4.41 4.08 0.72
N TYR A 162 -3.12 3.76 0.87
CA TYR A 162 -2.05 4.60 0.36
C TYR A 162 -2.00 4.61 -1.16
N VAL A 163 -2.16 3.45 -1.80
CA VAL A 163 -2.23 3.36 -3.26
C VAL A 163 -3.47 4.08 -3.78
N PHE A 164 -4.62 3.94 -3.13
CA PHE A 164 -5.82 4.72 -3.46
C PHE A 164 -5.53 6.22 -3.39
N PHE A 165 -4.91 6.71 -2.32
CA PHE A 165 -4.49 8.11 -2.22
C PHE A 165 -3.61 8.55 -3.39
N LYS A 166 -2.56 7.79 -3.70
CA LYS A 166 -1.60 8.14 -4.76
C LYS A 166 -2.21 8.13 -6.15
N THR A 167 -3.16 7.24 -6.42
CA THR A 167 -3.70 7.02 -7.77
C THR A 167 -5.00 7.77 -8.01
N LYS A 168 -5.84 7.92 -7.00
CA LYS A 168 -7.17 8.52 -7.12
C LYS A 168 -7.30 9.90 -6.53
N LEU A 169 -6.56 10.23 -5.46
CA LEU A 169 -6.75 11.51 -4.74
C LEU A 169 -5.70 12.56 -5.06
N GLU A 170 -4.41 12.23 -4.92
CA GLU A 170 -3.31 13.22 -4.87
C GLU A 170 -3.26 14.14 -6.11
N SER A 171 -3.62 13.63 -7.28
CA SER A 171 -3.64 14.40 -8.54
C SER A 171 -5.02 14.95 -8.94
N ASN A 172 -6.08 14.64 -8.18
CA ASN A 172 -7.47 14.84 -8.60
C ASN A 172 -8.32 15.60 -7.57
N VAL A 173 -7.71 16.41 -6.71
CA VAL A 173 -8.40 17.12 -5.60
C VAL A 173 -9.67 17.84 -6.05
N SER A 174 -9.63 18.50 -7.21
CA SER A 174 -10.77 19.27 -7.74
C SER A 174 -12.01 18.43 -8.05
N ILE A 175 -11.85 17.13 -8.33
CA ILE A 175 -12.97 16.20 -8.58
C ILE A 175 -13.78 15.98 -7.30
N PHE A 176 -13.16 16.20 -6.13
CA PHE A 176 -13.77 16.02 -4.83
C PHE A 176 -14.24 17.34 -4.18
N ASN A 177 -14.37 18.43 -4.94
CA ASN A 177 -15.02 19.64 -4.45
C ASN A 177 -16.42 19.29 -3.94
N PRO A 178 -16.85 19.69 -2.72
CA PRO A 178 -16.36 20.82 -1.92
C PRO A 178 -15.20 20.55 -0.94
N PHE A 179 -14.60 19.36 -0.90
CA PHE A 179 -13.36 19.13 -0.16
C PHE A 179 -12.20 19.90 -0.82
N GLN A 180 -11.39 20.58 0.00
CA GLN A 180 -10.35 21.50 -0.48
C GLN A 180 -8.94 20.92 -0.37
N ARG A 181 -8.78 19.81 0.34
CA ARG A 181 -7.47 19.21 0.57
C ARG A 181 -7.56 17.69 0.62
N VAL A 182 -6.51 17.06 0.11
CA VAL A 182 -6.27 15.63 0.23
C VAL A 182 -4.87 15.42 0.81
N TRP A 183 -4.72 14.42 1.67
CA TRP A 183 -3.44 14.05 2.23
C TRP A 183 -3.49 12.61 2.74
N TYR A 184 -2.33 12.06 3.09
CA TYR A 184 -2.26 10.71 3.68
C TYR A 184 -1.72 10.79 5.11
N TRP A 185 -2.45 10.17 6.03
CA TRP A 185 -2.08 10.15 7.45
C TRP A 185 -1.28 8.89 7.77
N ASP A 186 0.03 8.94 7.54
CA ASP A 186 0.96 7.99 8.16
C ASP A 186 0.92 8.19 9.68
N THR A 187 0.74 7.13 10.47
CA THR A 187 0.57 7.27 11.92
C THR A 187 1.31 6.20 12.71
N ALA A 188 1.64 6.53 13.96
CA ALA A 188 2.23 5.58 14.90
C ALA A 188 1.21 4.87 15.79
N ASP A 189 0.20 5.62 16.21
CA ASP A 189 -0.70 5.23 17.29
C ASP A 189 -2.17 5.16 16.82
N GLY A 190 -2.41 5.36 15.52
CA GLY A 190 -3.74 5.33 14.91
C GLY A 190 -3.88 4.31 13.78
N THR A 191 -4.99 4.44 13.04
CA THR A 191 -5.21 3.70 11.79
C THR A 191 -4.82 4.60 10.62
N PRO A 192 -3.78 4.24 9.83
CA PRO A 192 -3.43 5.01 8.65
C PRO A 192 -4.59 5.10 7.67
N CYS A 193 -4.75 6.25 7.04
CA CYS A 193 -5.83 6.51 6.10
C CYS A 193 -5.41 7.53 5.04
N ALA A 194 -6.09 7.45 3.90
CA ALA A 194 -6.19 8.58 3.01
C ALA A 194 -7.26 9.53 3.56
N VAL A 195 -7.04 10.84 3.45
CA VAL A 195 -7.93 11.86 3.99
C VAL A 195 -8.31 12.82 2.88
N ILE A 196 -9.60 13.12 2.76
CA ILE A 196 -10.11 14.28 2.04
C ILE A 196 -10.83 15.17 3.04
N ASP A 197 -10.48 16.45 3.10
CA ASP A 197 -10.94 17.33 4.17
C ASP A 197 -11.12 18.79 3.73
N LEU A 198 -11.49 19.63 4.70
CA LEU A 198 -11.73 21.07 4.53
C LEU A 198 -12.99 21.40 3.73
N TRP A 199 -14.03 20.58 3.79
CA TRP A 199 -15.34 20.99 3.30
C TRP A 199 -16.03 21.90 4.32
N ASN A 200 -16.02 23.21 4.05
CA ASN A 200 -16.72 24.19 4.87
C ASN A 200 -18.23 24.13 4.61
N TYR A 201 -19.01 23.85 5.64
CA TYR A 201 -20.47 23.77 5.57
C TYR A 201 -21.12 24.73 6.55
N GLN A 202 -22.00 25.59 6.03
CA GLN A 202 -22.77 26.60 6.77
C GLN A 202 -21.93 27.51 7.70
N ASN A 203 -20.66 27.78 7.35
CA ASN A 203 -19.71 28.56 8.16
C ASN A 203 -19.51 28.06 9.60
N LYS A 204 -19.90 26.81 9.89
CA LYS A 204 -19.85 26.22 11.24
C LYS A 204 -19.06 24.92 11.27
N TYR A 205 -19.22 24.10 10.23
CA TYR A 205 -18.64 22.78 10.14
C TYR A 205 -17.49 22.75 9.14
N SER A 206 -16.54 21.86 9.38
CA SER A 206 -15.47 21.53 8.45
C SER A 206 -15.42 20.01 8.35
N PHE A 207 -16.01 19.45 7.31
CA PHE A 207 -16.11 18.00 7.16
C PHE A 207 -14.83 17.38 6.60
N GLU A 208 -14.61 16.13 6.97
CA GLU A 208 -13.58 15.25 6.42
C GLU A 208 -14.11 13.83 6.20
N ILE A 209 -13.42 13.11 5.31
CA ILE A 209 -13.60 11.68 5.11
C ILE A 209 -12.26 10.98 5.27
N ASP A 210 -12.22 10.07 6.23
CA ASP A 210 -11.15 9.10 6.42
C ASP A 210 -11.44 7.85 5.57
N ILE A 211 -10.52 7.50 4.66
CA ILE A 211 -10.58 6.28 3.84
C ILE A 211 -9.55 5.28 4.35
N ARG A 212 -10.05 4.22 4.99
CA ARG A 212 -9.25 3.16 5.62
C ARG A 212 -9.47 1.84 4.89
N TYR A 213 -8.47 0.96 4.92
CA TYR A 213 -8.64 -0.43 4.49
C TYR A 213 -8.29 -1.38 5.64
N SER A 214 -9.17 -2.33 5.91
CA SER A 214 -9.03 -3.28 7.03
C SER A 214 -8.19 -4.51 6.69
N GLY A 215 -7.96 -4.77 5.40
CA GLY A 215 -7.48 -6.06 4.87
C GLY A 215 -8.55 -6.80 4.07
N ILE A 216 -9.83 -6.45 4.24
CA ILE A 216 -10.96 -7.12 3.56
C ILE A 216 -12.03 -6.15 3.01
N GLU A 217 -12.07 -4.93 3.51
CA GLU A 217 -13.04 -3.92 3.10
C GLU A 217 -12.47 -2.52 3.27
N PHE A 218 -12.98 -1.57 2.49
CA PHE A 218 -12.79 -0.15 2.78
C PHE A 218 -13.81 0.31 3.80
N LEU A 219 -13.36 1.22 4.67
CA LEU A 219 -14.20 1.98 5.58
C LEU A 219 -14.04 3.46 5.23
N LEU A 220 -15.15 4.10 4.87
CA LEU A 220 -15.27 5.55 4.77
C LEU A 220 -15.86 6.07 6.07
N LEU A 221 -15.16 6.97 6.74
CA LEU A 221 -15.62 7.62 7.97
C LEU A 221 -15.81 9.11 7.68
N PHE A 222 -17.06 9.55 7.62
CA PHE A 222 -17.44 10.96 7.46
C PHE A 222 -17.64 11.58 8.85
N GLN A 223 -16.99 12.72 9.11
CA GLN A 223 -17.10 13.42 10.39
C GLN A 223 -16.78 14.92 10.24
N ASP A 224 -17.10 15.71 11.28
CA ASP A 224 -16.53 17.05 11.43
C ASP A 224 -15.12 16.95 12.00
N ARG A 225 -14.18 17.72 11.43
CA ARG A 225 -12.76 17.75 11.81
C ARG A 225 -12.52 18.13 13.27
N ASN A 226 -13.46 18.86 13.88
CA ASN A 226 -13.41 19.28 15.27
C ASN A 226 -14.30 18.39 16.17
N TRP A 227 -14.72 17.22 15.67
CA TRP A 227 -15.54 16.26 16.41
C TRP A 227 -16.89 16.83 16.88
N GLN A 228 -17.44 17.79 16.13
CA GLN A 228 -18.78 18.33 16.38
C GLN A 228 -19.87 17.33 16.03
N ILE A 229 -21.03 17.49 16.67
CA ILE A 229 -22.25 16.76 16.32
C ILE A 229 -22.66 17.15 14.89
N LEU A 230 -22.84 16.15 14.03
CA LEU A 230 -23.28 16.35 12.65
C LEU A 230 -24.72 16.88 12.62
N PRO A 231 -25.05 17.82 11.71
CA PRO A 231 -26.43 18.24 11.49
C PRO A 231 -27.33 17.07 11.09
N ASP A 232 -28.56 17.02 11.60
CA ASP A 232 -29.51 15.93 11.27
C ASP A 232 -29.77 15.81 9.76
N GLU A 233 -29.84 16.94 9.05
CA GLU A 233 -29.99 16.98 7.59
C GLU A 233 -28.81 16.32 6.84
N VAL A 234 -27.59 16.42 7.40
CA VAL A 234 -26.39 15.79 6.84
C VAL A 234 -26.43 14.30 7.12
N VAL A 235 -26.80 13.91 8.34
CA VAL A 235 -26.92 12.50 8.72
C VAL A 235 -27.98 11.79 7.87
N GLN A 236 -29.15 12.41 7.66
CA GLN A 236 -30.22 11.85 6.84
C GLN A 236 -29.77 11.59 5.40
N LYS A 237 -29.12 12.57 4.75
CA LYS A 237 -28.57 12.41 3.41
C LYS A 237 -27.51 11.31 3.33
N LEU A 238 -26.63 11.23 4.32
CA LEU A 238 -25.64 10.15 4.41
C LEU A 238 -26.29 8.77 4.56
N GLU A 239 -27.34 8.65 5.36
CA GLU A 239 -28.12 7.41 5.51
C GLU A 239 -28.79 6.98 4.19
N GLU A 240 -29.30 7.92 3.38
CA GLU A 240 -29.91 7.66 2.08
C GLU A 240 -28.93 7.02 1.07
N ILE A 241 -27.64 7.35 1.15
CA ILE A 241 -26.57 6.76 0.30
C ILE A 241 -25.83 5.59 0.96
N GLY A 242 -26.37 5.08 2.07
CA GLY A 242 -25.92 3.84 2.72
C GLY A 242 -24.78 4.03 3.71
N PHE A 243 -24.60 5.22 4.28
CA PHE A 243 -23.81 5.38 5.50
C PHE A 243 -24.66 5.02 6.73
N VAL A 244 -23.98 4.58 7.79
CA VAL A 244 -24.58 4.23 9.08
C VAL A 244 -24.07 5.21 10.12
N LYS A 245 -24.97 5.87 10.85
CA LYS A 245 -24.59 6.75 11.96
C LYS A 245 -23.98 5.98 13.12
N GLU A 246 -22.94 6.55 13.72
CA GLU A 246 -22.38 6.08 14.99
C GLU A 246 -22.97 6.93 16.12
N ILE A 247 -23.71 6.27 17.02
CA ILE A 247 -24.39 6.93 18.15
C ILE A 247 -23.47 6.90 19.37
N GLU A 248 -23.13 8.08 19.88
CA GLU A 248 -22.49 8.20 21.19
C GLU A 248 -23.54 8.49 22.27
N LYS A 249 -23.35 7.86 23.44
CA LYS A 249 -24.16 8.11 24.65
C LYS A 249 -23.36 8.98 25.61
N ILE A 250 -23.95 10.05 26.13
CA ILE A 250 -23.44 10.78 27.30
C ILE A 250 -24.24 10.35 28.52
N TYR A 251 -23.54 9.91 29.56
CA TYR A 251 -24.11 9.73 30.88
C TYR A 251 -23.93 11.02 31.69
N ASN A 252 -25.03 11.64 32.09
CA ASN A 252 -25.00 12.77 33.03
C ASN A 252 -24.67 12.25 34.44
N LEU A 253 -23.45 12.49 34.91
CA LEU A 253 -22.95 12.06 36.23
C LEU A 253 -23.58 12.81 37.43
N GLY A 254 -24.68 13.55 37.24
CA GLY A 254 -25.21 14.49 38.25
C GLY A 254 -26.72 14.55 38.40
N THR A 255 -27.50 13.75 37.68
CA THR A 255 -28.97 13.74 37.78
C THR A 255 -29.50 12.31 37.71
N ASP A 256 -30.30 11.88 38.68
CA ASP A 256 -31.05 10.60 38.69
C ASP A 256 -32.15 10.53 37.59
N THR A 257 -32.05 11.37 36.57
CA THR A 257 -32.91 11.39 35.38
C THR A 257 -32.05 11.14 34.16
N GLU A 258 -32.22 9.97 33.54
CA GLU A 258 -31.69 9.61 32.23
C GLU A 258 -32.30 10.53 31.16
N GLU A 259 -31.64 11.63 30.80
CA GLU A 259 -31.81 12.19 29.45
C GLU A 259 -30.78 11.50 28.55
N ASP A 260 -31.17 10.36 27.98
CA ASP A 260 -30.44 9.66 26.92
C ASP A 260 -30.41 10.52 25.64
N ALA A 261 -29.59 11.58 25.62
CA ALA A 261 -29.35 12.36 24.41
C ALA A 261 -28.38 11.58 23.52
N ASN A 262 -28.93 10.89 22.52
CA ASN A 262 -28.17 10.25 21.46
C ASN A 262 -27.79 11.29 20.41
N TYR A 263 -26.50 11.45 20.13
CA TYR A 263 -26.03 12.33 19.06
C TYR A 263 -25.06 11.59 18.14
N THR A 264 -24.96 12.07 16.90
CA THR A 264 -24.12 11.49 15.86
C THR A 264 -22.95 12.41 15.57
N LYS A 265 -21.72 11.94 15.82
CA LYS A 265 -20.48 12.66 15.47
C LYS A 265 -19.86 12.17 14.16
N SER A 266 -20.20 10.96 13.76
CA SER A 266 -19.65 10.31 12.58
C SER A 266 -20.68 9.41 11.92
N CYS A 267 -20.51 9.24 10.61
CA CYS A 267 -21.22 8.27 9.81
C CYS A 267 -20.20 7.41 9.08
N THR A 268 -20.44 6.10 8.96
CA THR A 268 -19.53 5.19 8.28
C THR A 268 -20.18 4.44 7.12
N CYS A 269 -19.42 4.21 6.05
CA CYS A 269 -19.83 3.33 4.97
C CYS A 269 -18.75 2.27 4.73
N LYS A 270 -19.19 1.02 4.59
CA LYS A 270 -18.32 -0.12 4.33
C LYS A 270 -18.46 -0.56 2.88
N ILE A 271 -17.32 -0.72 2.22
CA ILE A 271 -17.25 -1.21 0.85
C ILE A 271 -16.48 -2.53 0.87
N ALA A 272 -17.25 -3.61 0.95
CA ALA A 272 -16.72 -4.98 0.91
C ALA A 272 -16.50 -5.47 -0.53
N GLY A 273 -15.66 -6.50 -0.64
CA GLY A 273 -15.30 -7.17 -1.88
C GLY A 273 -13.82 -7.01 -2.21
N ASP A 274 -13.46 -7.38 -3.44
CA ASP A 274 -12.13 -7.18 -3.99
C ASP A 274 -11.74 -5.69 -4.00
N ILE A 275 -10.45 -5.40 -4.11
CA ILE A 275 -9.96 -4.01 -4.17
C ILE A 275 -10.49 -3.34 -5.45
N ASP A 276 -11.45 -2.45 -5.28
CA ASP A 276 -12.08 -1.67 -6.34
C ASP A 276 -12.04 -0.17 -5.99
N PHE A 277 -11.02 0.51 -6.52
CA PHE A 277 -10.84 1.94 -6.29
C PHE A 277 -11.93 2.80 -6.95
N ASP A 278 -12.52 2.34 -8.05
CA ASP A 278 -13.59 3.09 -8.73
C ASP A 278 -14.87 3.08 -7.89
N LYS A 279 -15.18 1.95 -7.26
CA LYS A 279 -16.31 1.85 -6.32
C LYS A 279 -16.15 2.78 -5.12
N VAL A 280 -14.93 2.88 -4.56
CA VAL A 280 -14.63 3.83 -3.47
C VAL A 280 -14.75 5.28 -3.95
N GLU A 281 -14.18 5.60 -5.10
CA GLU A 281 -14.25 6.94 -5.69
C GLU A 281 -15.70 7.37 -5.97
N ASN A 282 -16.51 6.48 -6.54
CA ASN A 282 -17.92 6.74 -6.83
C ASN A 282 -18.73 6.94 -5.55
N LYS A 283 -18.49 6.14 -4.51
CA LYS A 283 -19.17 6.33 -3.22
C LYS A 283 -18.84 7.68 -2.58
N ILE A 284 -17.60 8.15 -2.71
CA ILE A 284 -17.23 9.51 -2.25
C ILE A 284 -17.97 10.58 -3.07
N LYS A 285 -18.10 10.39 -4.38
CA LYS A 285 -18.82 11.31 -5.27
C LYS A 285 -20.32 11.40 -4.97
N GLU A 286 -20.96 10.32 -4.53
CA GLU A 286 -22.37 10.36 -4.07
C GLU A 286 -22.56 11.37 -2.92
N ILE A 287 -21.63 11.41 -1.96
CA ILE A 287 -21.65 12.38 -0.85
C ILE A 287 -21.56 13.82 -1.38
N ILE A 288 -20.88 14.05 -2.50
CA ILE A 288 -20.70 15.38 -3.06
C ILE A 288 -21.95 15.83 -3.83
N TYR A 289 -22.58 14.92 -4.58
CA TYR A 289 -23.71 15.28 -5.45
C TYR A 289 -25.01 15.49 -4.69
N ASP A 290 -25.17 14.86 -3.53
CA ASP A 290 -26.41 14.96 -2.75
C ASP A 290 -26.44 16.18 -1.80
N PHE A 291 -25.38 17.00 -1.78
CA PHE A 291 -25.23 18.16 -0.90
C PHE A 291 -25.04 19.48 -1.65
#